data_AF-A0A0G0YBW0-F1
#
_entry.id   AF-A0A0G0YBW0-F1
#
_cell.length_a   1.000
_cell.length_b   1.000
_cell.length_c   1.000
_cell.angle_alpha   90.00
_cell.angle_beta   90.00
_cell.angle_gamma   90.00
#
_symmetry.space_group_name_H-M   'P 1'
#
loop_
_entity.id
_entity.type
_entity.pdbx_description
1 polymer ?
#
loop_
_entity_poly.entity_id
_entity_poly.type
_entity_poly.pdbx_seq_one_letter_code
_entity_poly.pdbx_strand_id
1 'polypeptide(L)'
;MAKIVIGAAVGVGMLLIYQNYLIPKKESTPISQTENSTDTSQTNIAVERDEKRMEDLEKIRDYLNLYYLNISKGKFPQDLNQLLEINQKFPDLIKVIPKDPKTNELYKYTNLADGQDFQLCAHLEEIKEEKCLSSNLGSETQKQELLQEAEKSTEKDGIRERDAQRIIDLNLLRTALEMYYSDFNSYPKNLSVLNPKYIKAIPLDPLTNKPYFYYAACPDGRYHLGTELEDENNSNLKQDRDVEKCDSADFSGKDPIYDLK
;
A
#
# COMPACT_ATOMS: atom_id res chain seq x y z
N MET A 1 -14.76 28.03 -2.61
CA MET A 1 -13.53 27.49 -2.01
C MET A 1 -13.86 26.16 -1.34
N ALA A 2 -13.46 25.03 -1.92
CA ALA A 2 -13.62 23.72 -1.28
C ALA A 2 -12.58 22.74 -1.81
N LYS A 3 -11.52 22.63 -1.01
CA LYS A 3 -10.68 21.47 -0.69
C LYS A 3 -10.36 20.47 -1.82
N ILE A 4 -9.14 20.61 -2.34
CA ILE A 4 -8.38 19.55 -2.99
C ILE A 4 -8.13 18.46 -1.94
N VAL A 5 -8.68 17.27 -2.18
CA VAL A 5 -8.29 16.05 -1.47
C VAL A 5 -7.13 15.47 -2.26
N ILE A 6 -5.91 15.66 -1.75
CA ILE A 6 -4.73 14.94 -2.23
C ILE A 6 -4.83 13.56 -1.60
N GLY A 7 -5.37 12.60 -2.35
CA GLY A 7 -5.35 11.20 -1.97
C GLY A 7 -3.91 10.69 -2.05
N ALA A 8 -3.26 10.56 -0.90
CA ALA A 8 -2.09 9.71 -0.79
C ALA A 8 -2.55 8.28 -1.06
N ALA A 9 -2.25 7.75 -2.25
CA ALA A 9 -2.39 6.34 -2.54
C ALA A 9 -1.29 5.60 -1.74
N VAL A 10 -1.55 5.38 -0.46
CA VAL A 10 -0.82 4.37 0.31
C VAL A 10 -1.47 3.04 -0.09
N GLY A 11 -0.69 2.17 -0.74
CA GLY A 11 -1.10 0.87 -1.27
C GLY A 11 -2.15 0.17 -0.40
N VAL A 12 -3.40 0.22 -0.87
CA VAL A 12 -4.56 -0.30 -0.15
C VAL A 12 -4.54 -1.83 -0.11
N GLY A 13 -3.83 -2.50 -1.03
CA GLY A 13 -3.76 -3.96 -1.09
C GLY A 13 -3.08 -4.59 0.11
N MET A 14 -2.00 -3.99 0.63
CA MET A 14 -1.31 -4.51 1.82
C MET A 14 -2.12 -4.31 3.12
N LEU A 15 -2.96 -3.27 3.16
CA LEU A 15 -3.88 -2.98 4.26
C LEU A 15 -5.02 -4.02 4.35
N LEU A 16 -5.41 -4.64 3.22
CA LEU A 16 -6.41 -5.70 3.21
C LEU A 16 -5.91 -7.01 3.82
N ILE A 17 -4.62 -7.33 3.64
CA ILE A 17 -3.99 -8.45 4.36
C ILE A 17 -3.98 -8.13 5.86
N TYR A 18 -3.59 -6.91 6.24
CA TYR A 18 -3.61 -6.44 7.63
C TYR A 18 -4.99 -6.56 8.30
N GLN A 19 -6.09 -6.22 7.60
CA GLN A 19 -7.44 -6.33 8.16
C GLN A 19 -7.86 -7.78 8.48
N ASN A 20 -7.33 -8.79 7.77
CA ASN A 20 -7.60 -10.20 8.05
C ASN A 20 -6.79 -10.77 9.23
N TYR A 21 -5.74 -10.08 9.69
CA TYR A 21 -4.92 -10.51 10.85
C TYR A 21 -5.23 -9.75 12.14
N LEU A 22 -6.16 -8.77 12.12
CA LEU A 22 -6.67 -8.15 13.33
C LEU A 22 -7.67 -9.08 14.03
N ILE A 23 -7.21 -9.85 15.01
CA ILE A 23 -8.10 -10.63 15.89
C ILE A 23 -8.84 -9.66 16.85
N PRO A 24 -10.15 -9.88 17.10
CA PRO A 24 -10.97 -9.07 17.99
C PRO A 24 -10.33 -8.94 19.38
N LYS A 25 -10.30 -7.70 19.89
CA LYS A 25 -9.94 -7.41 21.27
C LYS A 25 -10.76 -8.30 22.18
N LYS A 26 -10.09 -9.14 22.98
CA LYS A 26 -10.74 -9.84 24.07
C LYS A 26 -11.19 -8.77 25.07
N GLU A 27 -12.50 -8.59 25.22
CA GLU A 27 -13.03 -7.73 26.28
C GLU A 27 -12.54 -8.26 27.62
N SER A 28 -11.82 -7.42 28.35
CA SER A 28 -11.37 -7.69 29.71
C SER A 28 -12.60 -7.80 30.61
N THR A 29 -12.89 -9.00 31.11
CA THR A 29 -13.86 -9.22 32.17
C THR A 29 -13.36 -8.56 33.46
N PRO A 30 -14.18 -7.76 34.17
CA PRO A 30 -13.74 -7.12 35.41
C PRO A 30 -13.73 -8.17 36.54
N ILE A 31 -12.54 -8.45 37.09
CA ILE A 31 -12.40 -9.30 38.28
C ILE A 31 -12.36 -8.39 39.53
N SER A 32 -13.26 -8.70 40.45
CA SER A 32 -13.50 -8.04 41.73
C SER A 32 -12.27 -8.02 42.63
N GLN A 33 -12.00 -6.85 43.22
CA GLN A 33 -11.00 -6.65 44.26
C GLN A 33 -11.38 -7.38 45.56
N THR A 34 -10.41 -8.01 46.24
CA THR A 34 -10.25 -7.97 47.71
C THR A 34 -8.78 -8.26 48.12
N GLU A 35 -8.16 -7.25 48.75
CA GLU A 35 -7.16 -7.22 49.85
C GLU A 35 -5.94 -8.20 49.87
N ASN A 36 -4.68 -7.71 49.90
CA ASN A 36 -3.97 -7.21 51.11
C ASN A 36 -2.50 -6.82 50.85
N SER A 37 -2.04 -5.66 51.35
CA SER A 37 -0.85 -4.92 50.90
C SER A 37 0.51 -5.41 51.41
N THR A 38 1.37 -5.87 50.48
CA THR A 38 2.79 -5.46 50.23
C THR A 38 3.50 -6.47 49.31
N ASP A 39 2.96 -7.69 49.19
CA ASP A 39 3.35 -8.71 48.21
C ASP A 39 2.58 -8.51 46.89
N THR A 40 1.27 -8.23 46.98
CA THR A 40 0.32 -8.05 45.87
C THR A 40 0.67 -6.92 44.90
N SER A 41 1.42 -5.91 45.35
CA SER A 41 1.84 -4.80 44.48
C SER A 41 2.94 -5.20 43.51
N GLN A 42 3.86 -6.10 43.89
CA GLN A 42 4.91 -6.57 42.98
C GLN A 42 4.36 -7.65 42.05
N THR A 43 3.46 -8.51 42.54
CA THR A 43 2.74 -9.50 41.73
C THR A 43 1.92 -8.81 40.64
N ASN A 44 1.15 -7.77 40.97
CA ASN A 44 0.32 -7.07 39.98
C ASN A 44 1.15 -6.38 38.87
N ILE A 45 2.29 -5.77 39.22
CA ILE A 45 3.15 -5.15 38.20
C ILE A 45 3.87 -6.23 37.34
N ALA A 46 4.20 -7.39 37.91
CA ALA A 46 4.77 -8.50 37.13
C ALA A 46 3.76 -9.04 36.10
N VAL A 47 2.49 -9.20 36.49
CA VAL A 47 1.38 -9.58 35.59
C VAL A 47 1.22 -8.57 34.46
N GLU A 48 1.10 -7.28 34.79
CA GLU A 48 0.94 -6.21 33.78
C GLU A 48 2.11 -6.19 32.77
N ARG A 49 3.34 -6.40 33.25
CA ARG A 49 4.52 -6.48 32.38
C ARG A 49 4.51 -7.75 31.53
N ASP A 50 4.08 -8.89 32.06
CA ASP A 50 3.99 -10.15 31.32
C ASP A 50 2.91 -10.09 30.24
N GLU A 51 1.75 -9.50 30.52
CA GLU A 51 0.73 -9.18 29.52
C GLU A 51 1.33 -8.30 28.42
N LYS A 52 2.07 -7.25 28.82
CA LYS A 52 2.69 -6.35 27.87
C LYS A 52 3.75 -7.03 26.99
N ARG A 53 4.55 -7.92 27.56
CA ARG A 53 5.51 -8.75 26.81
C ARG A 53 4.79 -9.59 25.78
N MET A 54 3.67 -10.22 26.12
CA MET A 54 2.92 -11.02 25.17
C MET A 54 2.36 -10.18 24.02
N GLU A 55 1.76 -9.02 24.31
CA GLU A 55 1.32 -8.08 23.26
C GLU A 55 2.47 -7.66 22.34
N ASP A 56 3.62 -7.35 22.93
CA ASP A 56 4.80 -6.92 22.19
C ASP A 56 5.36 -8.04 21.30
N LEU A 57 5.43 -9.28 21.81
CA LEU A 57 5.87 -10.45 21.04
C LEU A 57 4.94 -10.72 19.85
N GLU A 58 3.62 -10.63 20.05
CA GLU A 58 2.66 -10.81 18.95
C GLU A 58 2.79 -9.71 17.90
N LYS A 59 2.89 -8.46 18.35
CA LYS A 59 3.10 -7.31 17.47
C LYS A 59 4.40 -7.44 16.66
N ILE A 60 5.49 -7.89 17.27
CA ILE A 60 6.76 -8.11 16.58
C ILE A 60 6.65 -9.31 15.62
N ARG A 61 5.98 -10.40 15.98
CA ARG A 61 5.70 -11.53 15.06
C ARG A 61 4.95 -11.05 13.82
N ASP A 62 3.95 -10.20 13.98
CA ASP A 62 3.18 -9.68 12.85
C ASP A 62 4.05 -8.84 11.91
N TYR A 63 4.94 -8.01 12.48
CA TYR A 63 5.94 -7.28 11.69
C TYR A 63 6.92 -8.20 10.95
N LEU A 64 7.38 -9.27 11.60
CA LEU A 64 8.25 -10.27 10.98
C LEU A 64 7.56 -10.97 9.80
N ASN A 65 6.27 -11.30 9.93
CA ASN A 65 5.48 -11.88 8.84
C ASN A 65 5.34 -10.92 7.66
N LEU A 66 5.08 -9.64 7.93
CA LEU A 66 5.00 -8.62 6.88
C LEU A 66 6.34 -8.47 6.17
N TYR A 67 7.44 -8.48 6.92
CA TYR A 67 8.79 -8.47 6.37
C TYR A 67 9.00 -9.65 5.41
N TYR A 68 8.69 -10.86 5.87
CA TYR A 68 8.83 -12.10 5.10
C TYR A 68 8.06 -12.03 3.77
N LEU A 69 6.81 -11.59 3.80
CA LEU A 69 5.93 -11.60 2.63
C LEU A 69 6.25 -10.48 1.64
N ASN A 70 6.65 -9.29 2.12
CA ASN A 70 6.63 -8.08 1.28
C ASN A 70 7.97 -7.35 1.16
N ILE A 71 8.89 -7.56 2.11
CA ILE A 71 10.20 -6.91 2.09
C ILE A 71 11.23 -7.83 1.47
N SER A 72 11.46 -8.98 2.09
CA SER A 72 12.47 -9.96 1.66
C SER A 72 11.95 -10.98 0.67
N LYS A 73 10.62 -11.18 0.62
CA LYS A 73 9.94 -12.19 -0.21
C LYS A 73 10.46 -13.60 0.03
N GLY A 74 10.42 -14.04 1.29
CA GLY A 74 10.70 -15.42 1.66
C GLY A 74 11.78 -15.62 2.73
N LYS A 75 12.31 -14.56 3.34
CA LYS A 75 13.26 -14.69 4.46
C LYS A 75 12.95 -13.77 5.63
N PHE A 76 12.92 -14.31 6.84
CA PHE A 76 12.92 -13.50 8.06
C PHE A 76 14.25 -12.75 8.20
N PRO A 77 14.23 -11.58 8.86
CA PRO A 77 15.42 -10.75 9.01
C PRO A 77 16.50 -11.44 9.84
N GLN A 78 17.76 -11.02 9.68
CA GLN A 78 18.86 -11.55 10.49
C GLN A 78 18.78 -11.07 11.95
N ASP A 79 18.26 -9.86 12.17
CA ASP A 79 18.00 -9.28 13.48
C ASP A 79 16.80 -8.33 13.46
N LEU A 80 16.28 -7.97 14.63
CA LEU A 80 15.07 -7.15 14.74
C LEU A 80 15.22 -5.74 14.16
N ASN A 81 16.42 -5.16 14.06
CA ASN A 81 16.57 -3.79 13.54
C ASN A 81 16.26 -3.70 12.05
N GLN A 82 16.38 -4.80 11.30
CA GLN A 82 15.94 -4.85 9.90
C GLN A 82 14.43 -4.63 9.74
N LEU A 83 13.63 -4.81 10.79
CA LEU A 83 12.21 -4.43 10.75
C LEU A 83 12.00 -2.92 10.52
N LEU A 84 13.01 -2.08 10.76
CA LEU A 84 12.93 -0.66 10.45
C LEU A 84 12.91 -0.37 8.94
N GLU A 85 13.33 -1.33 8.09
CA GLU A 85 13.19 -1.23 6.63
C GLU A 85 11.72 -1.18 6.19
N ILE A 86 10.82 -1.80 6.96
CA ILE A 86 9.38 -1.72 6.72
C ILE A 86 8.94 -0.26 6.68
N ASN A 87 9.45 0.61 7.56
CA ASN A 87 9.08 2.02 7.60
C ASN A 87 9.55 2.81 6.36
N GLN A 88 10.56 2.32 5.63
CA GLN A 88 11.00 2.94 4.38
C GLN A 88 10.01 2.66 3.24
N LYS A 89 9.48 1.43 3.16
CA LYS A 89 8.48 1.06 2.14
C LYS A 89 7.05 1.41 2.56
N PHE A 90 6.77 1.38 3.85
CA PHE A 90 5.45 1.61 4.46
C PHE A 90 5.60 2.60 5.62
N PRO A 91 5.64 3.91 5.30
CA PRO A 91 5.76 4.95 6.31
C PRO A 91 4.68 4.80 7.38
N ASP A 92 5.06 5.05 8.64
CA ASP A 92 4.21 5.02 9.83
C ASP A 92 3.82 3.63 10.37
N LEU A 93 4.21 2.52 9.73
CA LEU A 93 3.82 1.18 10.17
C LEU A 93 4.62 0.70 11.40
N ILE A 94 5.94 0.95 11.41
CA ILE A 94 6.84 0.62 12.52
C ILE A 94 7.68 1.84 12.84
N LYS A 95 7.30 2.57 13.88
CA LYS A 95 8.07 3.73 14.37
C LYS A 95 9.14 3.32 15.38
N VAL A 96 8.82 2.33 16.22
CA VAL A 96 9.68 1.83 17.28
C VAL A 96 9.41 0.34 17.45
N ILE A 97 10.48 -0.44 17.58
CA ILE A 97 10.39 -1.86 17.93
C ILE A 97 10.13 -1.94 19.44
N PRO A 98 9.04 -2.60 19.89
CA PRO A 98 8.78 -2.79 21.31
C PRO A 98 9.95 -3.44 22.05
N LYS A 99 10.12 -3.04 23.31
CA LYS A 99 11.21 -3.50 24.19
C LYS A 99 10.62 -3.99 25.49
N ASP A 100 11.36 -4.85 26.19
CA ASP A 100 10.94 -5.39 27.47
C ASP A 100 10.63 -4.23 28.45
N PRO A 101 9.44 -4.20 29.08
CA PRO A 101 9.02 -3.07 29.91
C PRO A 101 9.83 -2.90 31.21
N LYS A 102 10.63 -3.92 31.60
CA LYS A 102 11.48 -3.87 32.79
C LYS A 102 12.93 -3.53 32.45
N THR A 103 13.49 -4.18 31.44
CA THR A 103 14.92 -4.00 31.10
C THR A 103 15.14 -2.92 30.05
N ASN A 104 14.11 -2.56 29.28
CA ASN A 104 14.18 -1.69 28.11
C ASN A 104 15.16 -2.22 27.04
N GLU A 105 15.34 -3.54 26.99
CA GLU A 105 16.13 -4.25 25.98
C GLU A 105 15.21 -4.85 24.90
N LEU A 106 15.78 -5.12 23.72
CA LEU A 106 15.05 -5.85 22.69
C LEU A 106 14.80 -7.28 23.14
N TYR A 107 13.65 -7.82 22.73
CA TYR A 107 13.32 -9.23 22.94
C TYR A 107 14.32 -10.15 22.23
N LYS A 108 14.52 -11.34 22.81
CA LYS A 108 15.44 -12.34 22.27
C LYS A 108 14.90 -12.88 20.95
N TYR A 109 15.66 -12.67 19.88
CA TYR A 109 15.32 -13.10 18.53
C TYR A 109 16.40 -14.05 17.99
N THR A 110 15.97 -15.17 17.43
CA THR A 110 16.83 -16.14 16.77
C THR A 110 16.29 -16.40 15.37
N ASN A 111 17.07 -16.07 14.35
CA ASN A 111 16.80 -16.50 12.97
C ASN A 111 17.09 -18.00 12.85
N LEU A 112 16.16 -18.76 12.28
CA LEU A 112 16.26 -20.21 12.13
C LEU A 112 16.17 -20.63 10.67
N ALA A 113 16.73 -21.79 10.37
CA ALA A 113 16.65 -22.42 9.04
C ALA A 113 16.98 -21.46 7.88
N ASP A 114 18.06 -20.68 8.01
CA ASP A 114 18.52 -19.69 7.01
C ASP A 114 17.48 -18.61 6.64
N GLY A 115 16.65 -18.24 7.62
CA GLY A 115 15.60 -17.24 7.49
C GLY A 115 14.24 -17.81 7.11
N GLN A 116 14.08 -19.13 7.04
CA GLN A 116 12.77 -19.74 6.78
C GLN A 116 11.85 -19.74 8.01
N ASP A 117 12.41 -19.58 9.21
CA ASP A 117 11.65 -19.44 10.46
C ASP A 117 12.40 -18.57 11.47
N PHE A 118 11.78 -18.32 12.62
CA PHE A 118 12.41 -17.63 13.74
C PHE A 118 11.88 -18.12 15.07
N GLN A 119 12.59 -17.74 16.14
CA GLN A 119 12.10 -17.82 17.49
C GLN A 119 12.24 -16.45 18.17
N LEU A 120 11.16 -15.95 18.75
CA LEU A 120 11.11 -14.68 19.46
C LEU A 120 10.60 -14.92 20.88
N CYS A 121 11.40 -14.58 21.89
CA CYS A 121 11.12 -14.96 23.27
C CYS A 121 11.16 -13.80 24.26
N ALA A 122 10.37 -13.94 25.33
CA ALA A 122 10.44 -13.13 26.53
C ALA A 122 10.44 -14.03 27.78
N HIS A 123 11.12 -13.59 28.85
CA HIS A 123 11.07 -14.26 30.14
C HIS A 123 9.92 -13.69 30.97
N LEU A 124 8.96 -14.54 31.33
CA LEU A 124 7.79 -14.15 32.10
C LEU A 124 8.10 -14.15 33.59
N GLU A 125 7.76 -13.06 34.26
CA GLU A 125 8.07 -12.82 35.66
C GLU A 125 7.19 -13.62 36.61
N GLU A 126 5.93 -13.89 36.25
CA GLU A 126 4.99 -14.67 37.06
C GLU A 126 5.42 -16.14 37.11
N ILE A 127 5.54 -16.75 35.93
CA ILE A 127 5.79 -18.19 35.81
C ILE A 127 7.29 -18.55 35.82
N LYS A 128 8.18 -17.55 35.77
CA LYS A 128 9.65 -17.73 35.73
C LYS A 128 10.13 -18.60 34.57
N GLU A 129 9.40 -18.56 33.45
CA GLU A 129 9.68 -19.35 32.26
C GLU A 129 9.87 -18.46 31.04
N GLU A 130 10.63 -18.95 30.06
CA GLU A 130 10.77 -18.30 28.76
C GLU A 130 9.59 -18.71 27.86
N LYS A 131 8.82 -17.72 27.40
CA LYS A 131 7.77 -17.91 26.40
C LYS A 131 8.28 -17.47 25.04
N CYS A 132 8.16 -18.34 24.04
CA CYS A 132 8.59 -18.07 22.68
C CYS A 132 7.45 -18.17 21.68
N LEU A 133 7.49 -17.32 20.66
CA LEU A 133 6.67 -17.37 19.45
C LEU A 133 7.57 -17.68 18.25
N SER A 134 7.02 -18.37 17.26
CA SER A 134 7.64 -18.59 15.94
C SER A 134 6.80 -17.94 14.86
N SER A 135 7.18 -18.13 13.59
CA SER A 135 6.29 -17.78 12.49
C SER A 135 4.98 -18.56 12.59
N ASN A 136 3.88 -17.89 12.29
CA ASN A 136 2.53 -18.48 12.21
C ASN A 136 2.02 -18.49 10.75
N LEU A 137 2.95 -18.57 9.79
CA LEU A 137 2.65 -18.59 8.35
C LEU A 137 2.31 -19.99 7.82
N GLY A 138 2.20 -20.98 8.70
CA GLY A 138 1.81 -22.34 8.34
C GLY A 138 2.93 -23.18 7.75
N SER A 139 2.54 -24.27 7.06
CA SER A 139 3.47 -25.18 6.40
C SER A 139 4.20 -24.52 5.23
N GLU A 140 5.28 -25.14 4.73
CA GLU A 140 6.03 -24.60 3.60
C GLU A 140 5.14 -24.36 2.37
N THR A 141 4.21 -25.27 2.08
CA THR A 141 3.22 -25.09 1.00
C THR A 141 2.35 -23.86 1.22
N GLN A 142 1.85 -23.64 2.44
CA GLN A 142 1.04 -22.48 2.79
C GLN A 142 1.86 -21.18 2.67
N LYS A 143 3.13 -21.20 3.10
CA LYS A 143 4.05 -20.06 2.93
C LYS A 143 4.24 -19.70 1.46
N GLN A 144 4.39 -20.70 0.57
CA GLN A 144 4.53 -20.47 -0.87
C GLN A 144 3.26 -19.88 -1.48
N GLU A 145 2.07 -20.38 -1.10
CA GLU A 145 0.79 -19.82 -1.53
C GLU A 145 0.62 -18.35 -1.09
N LEU A 146 1.01 -18.02 0.15
CA LEU A 146 0.98 -16.65 0.66
C LEU A 146 1.95 -15.72 -0.08
N LEU A 147 3.16 -16.19 -0.41
CA LEU A 147 4.12 -15.42 -1.20
C LEU A 147 3.59 -15.15 -2.61
N GLN A 148 3.00 -16.15 -3.26
CA GLN A 148 2.40 -15.98 -4.58
C GLN A 148 1.24 -14.97 -4.56
N GLU A 149 0.39 -15.02 -3.54
CA GLU A 149 -0.72 -14.07 -3.40
C GLU A 149 -0.21 -12.65 -3.10
N ALA A 150 0.82 -12.51 -2.27
CA ALA A 150 1.45 -11.22 -2.00
C ALA A 150 2.01 -10.59 -3.29
N GLU A 151 2.71 -11.38 -4.12
CA GLU A 151 3.24 -10.90 -5.39
C GLU A 151 2.15 -10.46 -6.36
N LYS A 152 1.10 -11.27 -6.52
CA LYS A 152 -0.06 -10.93 -7.36
C LYS A 152 -0.77 -9.67 -6.86
N SER A 153 -0.86 -9.47 -5.53
CA SER A 153 -1.43 -8.26 -4.96
C SER A 153 -0.59 -7.02 -5.28
N THR A 154 0.75 -7.13 -5.23
CA THR A 154 1.66 -6.02 -5.52
C THR A 154 1.61 -5.60 -6.98
N GLU A 155 1.48 -6.56 -7.91
CA GLU A 155 1.28 -6.27 -9.33
C GLU A 155 -0.03 -5.52 -9.57
N LYS A 156 -1.11 -6.01 -8.96
CA LYS A 156 -2.43 -5.37 -9.03
C LYS A 156 -2.42 -3.95 -8.47
N ASP A 157 -1.75 -3.72 -7.35
CA ASP A 157 -1.61 -2.37 -6.78
C ASP A 157 -0.81 -1.46 -7.72
N GLY A 158 0.27 -1.97 -8.32
CA GLY A 158 1.05 -1.23 -9.32
C GLY A 158 0.24 -0.85 -10.56
N ILE A 159 -0.63 -1.74 -11.05
CA ILE A 159 -1.59 -1.47 -12.14
C ILE A 159 -2.51 -0.30 -11.74
N ARG A 160 -3.09 -0.35 -10.54
CA ARG A 160 -4.02 0.69 -10.05
C ARG A 160 -3.35 2.05 -9.91
N GLU A 161 -2.12 2.10 -9.42
CA GLU A 161 -1.35 3.35 -9.28
C GLU A 161 -1.04 3.97 -10.65
N ARG A 162 -0.60 3.16 -11.62
CA ARG A 162 -0.31 3.65 -12.97
C ARG A 162 -1.58 4.12 -13.69
N ASP A 163 -2.69 3.40 -13.56
CA ASP A 163 -3.98 3.84 -14.13
C ASP A 163 -4.49 5.13 -13.48
N ALA A 164 -4.33 5.29 -12.16
CA ALA A 164 -4.65 6.55 -11.49
C ALA A 164 -3.81 7.71 -12.05
N GLN A 165 -2.51 7.49 -12.27
CA GLN A 165 -1.62 8.49 -12.87
C GLN A 165 -2.04 8.82 -14.32
N ARG A 166 -2.36 7.82 -15.14
CA ARG A 166 -2.88 8.02 -16.51
C ARG A 166 -4.12 8.92 -16.52
N ILE A 167 -5.08 8.66 -15.65
CA ILE A 167 -6.30 9.47 -15.55
C ILE A 167 -5.97 10.92 -15.13
N ILE A 168 -5.05 11.11 -14.17
CA ILE A 168 -4.59 12.44 -13.76
C ILE A 168 -3.93 13.18 -14.93
N ASP A 169 -3.07 12.50 -15.68
CA ASP A 169 -2.33 13.07 -16.81
C ASP A 169 -3.27 13.49 -17.96
N LEU A 170 -4.26 12.67 -18.30
CA LEU A 170 -5.27 13.02 -19.29
C LEU A 170 -6.12 14.21 -18.84
N ASN A 171 -6.48 14.29 -17.56
CA ASN A 171 -7.20 15.45 -17.03
C ASN A 171 -6.37 16.73 -17.09
N LEU A 172 -5.07 16.64 -16.81
CA LEU A 172 -4.14 17.77 -16.92
C LEU A 172 -4.00 18.25 -18.37
N LEU A 173 -3.85 17.31 -19.31
CA LEU A 173 -3.80 17.60 -20.74
C LEU A 173 -5.10 18.26 -21.23
N ARG A 174 -6.27 17.74 -20.84
CA ARG A 174 -7.56 18.36 -21.11
C ARG A 174 -7.60 19.81 -20.64
N THR A 175 -7.23 20.09 -19.38
CA THR A 175 -7.21 21.46 -18.88
C THR A 175 -6.29 22.38 -19.71
N ALA A 176 -5.12 21.90 -20.09
CA ALA A 176 -4.20 22.68 -20.93
C ALA A 176 -4.77 22.92 -22.35
N LEU A 177 -5.46 21.94 -22.93
CA LEU A 177 -6.15 22.07 -24.21
C LEU A 177 -7.26 23.13 -24.16
N GLU A 178 -8.07 23.17 -23.10
CA GLU A 178 -9.10 24.20 -22.90
C GLU A 178 -8.48 25.60 -22.79
N MET A 179 -7.36 25.75 -22.08
CA MET A 179 -6.65 27.03 -21.99
C MET A 179 -6.10 27.47 -23.36
N TYR A 180 -5.57 26.53 -24.15
CA TYR A 180 -5.14 26.82 -25.52
C TYR A 180 -6.32 27.25 -26.40
N TYR A 181 -7.45 26.52 -26.32
CA TYR A 181 -8.66 26.87 -27.06
C TYR A 181 -9.15 28.28 -26.72
N SER A 182 -9.11 28.67 -25.44
CA SER A 182 -9.47 30.03 -25.02
C SER A 182 -8.63 31.12 -25.69
N ASP A 183 -7.37 30.84 -26.03
CA ASP A 183 -6.46 31.81 -26.65
C ASP A 183 -6.54 31.81 -28.19
N PHE A 184 -6.81 30.66 -28.80
CA PHE A 184 -6.70 30.45 -30.26
C PHE A 184 -8.00 30.04 -30.96
N ASN A 185 -9.08 29.84 -30.19
CA ASN A 185 -10.39 29.39 -30.65
C ASN A 185 -10.34 28.12 -31.52
N SER A 186 -9.35 27.27 -31.26
CA SER A 186 -9.10 26.00 -31.94
C SER A 186 -8.21 25.11 -31.08
N TYR A 187 -8.29 23.79 -31.24
CA TYR A 187 -7.38 22.86 -30.58
C TYR A 187 -6.09 22.67 -31.39
N PRO A 188 -4.95 22.46 -30.74
CA PRO A 188 -3.67 22.32 -31.43
C PRO A 188 -3.57 21.00 -32.19
N LYS A 189 -2.81 20.97 -33.30
CA LYS A 189 -2.56 19.70 -34.01
C LYS A 189 -1.64 18.73 -33.26
N ASN A 190 -0.83 19.25 -32.32
CA ASN A 190 0.17 18.48 -31.59
C ASN A 190 0.21 18.96 -30.13
N LEU A 191 0.26 18.04 -29.16
CA LEU A 191 0.29 18.39 -27.73
C LEU A 191 1.53 19.20 -27.32
N SER A 192 2.65 19.09 -28.04
CA SER A 192 3.90 19.79 -27.69
C SER A 192 3.76 21.30 -27.59
N VAL A 193 2.79 21.92 -28.29
CA VAL A 193 2.58 23.37 -28.24
C VAL A 193 1.97 23.85 -26.92
N LEU A 194 1.47 22.93 -26.09
CA LEU A 194 0.92 23.26 -24.78
C LEU A 194 2.02 23.67 -23.79
N ASN A 195 3.24 23.14 -23.97
CA ASN A 195 4.40 23.42 -23.12
C ASN A 195 5.21 24.61 -23.68
N PRO A 196 5.67 25.57 -22.85
CA PRO A 196 5.55 25.64 -21.39
C PRO A 196 4.36 26.46 -20.88
N LYS A 197 3.63 27.12 -21.80
CA LYS A 197 2.66 28.15 -21.42
C LYS A 197 1.45 27.60 -20.65
N TYR A 198 0.92 26.46 -21.08
CA TYR A 198 -0.33 25.88 -20.55
C TYR A 198 -0.07 24.68 -19.63
N ILE A 199 1.08 24.01 -19.80
CA ILE A 199 1.50 22.87 -18.99
C ILE A 199 3.03 22.85 -18.85
N LYS A 200 3.54 22.42 -17.70
CA LYS A 200 5.00 22.42 -17.42
C LYS A 200 5.78 21.41 -18.27
N ALA A 201 5.18 20.25 -18.50
CA ALA A 201 5.75 19.16 -19.30
C ALA A 201 4.60 18.35 -19.89
N ILE A 202 4.81 17.74 -21.06
CA ILE A 202 3.84 16.82 -21.64
C ILE A 202 4.02 15.47 -20.93
N PRO A 203 3.01 14.97 -20.20
CA PRO A 203 3.11 13.69 -19.52
C PRO A 203 3.17 12.55 -20.55
N LEU A 204 3.84 11.47 -20.15
CA LEU A 204 3.97 10.23 -20.92
C LEU A 204 3.43 9.09 -20.06
N ASP A 205 2.97 8.04 -20.73
CA ASP A 205 2.49 6.84 -20.07
C ASP A 205 3.56 6.28 -19.09
N PRO A 206 3.22 6.04 -17.82
CA PRO A 206 4.20 5.72 -16.78
C PRO A 206 4.86 4.35 -16.95
N LEU A 207 4.29 3.45 -17.76
CA LEU A 207 4.85 2.13 -18.01
C LEU A 207 5.69 2.10 -19.29
N THR A 208 5.14 2.65 -20.37
CA THR A 208 5.70 2.55 -21.72
C THR A 208 6.53 3.75 -22.13
N ASN A 209 6.44 4.86 -21.38
CA ASN A 209 7.04 6.15 -21.68
C ASN A 209 6.66 6.70 -23.07
N LYS A 210 5.47 6.34 -23.56
CA LYS A 210 4.91 6.81 -24.84
C LYS A 210 3.92 7.96 -24.63
N PRO A 211 3.73 8.84 -25.62
CA PRO A 211 2.67 9.84 -25.57
C PRO A 211 1.28 9.21 -25.51
N TYR A 212 0.36 9.88 -24.82
CA TYR A 212 -1.06 9.55 -24.85
C TYR A 212 -1.67 9.74 -26.24
N PHE A 213 -2.79 9.06 -26.50
CA PHE A 213 -3.51 9.19 -27.77
C PHE A 213 -4.15 10.57 -27.85
N TYR A 214 -3.94 11.25 -28.98
CA TYR A 214 -4.48 12.56 -29.22
C TYR A 214 -4.81 12.76 -30.69
N TYR A 215 -6.01 13.25 -30.96
CA TYR A 215 -6.48 13.56 -32.31
C TYR A 215 -7.30 14.86 -32.29
N ALA A 216 -6.99 15.82 -33.16
CA ALA A 216 -7.68 17.13 -33.18
C ALA A 216 -8.03 17.61 -34.58
N ALA A 217 -8.17 16.66 -35.52
CA ALA A 217 -8.54 16.95 -36.90
C ALA A 217 -9.99 16.56 -37.22
N CYS A 218 -10.85 16.44 -36.20
CA CYS A 218 -12.27 16.16 -36.41
C CYS A 218 -12.95 17.32 -37.16
N PRO A 219 -13.81 17.03 -38.16
CA PRO A 219 -14.49 18.06 -38.96
C PRO A 219 -15.36 19.03 -38.16
N ASP A 220 -15.84 18.60 -36.99
CA ASP A 220 -16.66 19.40 -36.07
C ASP A 220 -15.84 20.24 -35.07
N GLY A 221 -14.51 20.24 -35.21
CA GLY A 221 -13.59 21.01 -34.38
C GLY A 221 -13.35 20.41 -32.99
N ARG A 222 -13.84 19.19 -32.71
CA ARG A 222 -13.52 18.47 -31.47
C ARG A 222 -12.12 17.87 -31.49
N TYR A 223 -11.63 17.49 -30.33
CA TYR A 223 -10.48 16.60 -30.17
C TYR A 223 -10.89 15.33 -29.44
N HIS A 224 -10.09 14.28 -29.60
CA HIS A 224 -10.05 13.09 -28.76
C HIS A 224 -8.73 13.02 -28.02
N LEU A 225 -8.80 12.64 -26.76
CA LEU A 225 -7.67 12.43 -25.89
C LEU A 225 -7.92 11.15 -25.10
N GLY A 226 -6.98 10.22 -25.05
CA GLY A 226 -7.20 8.98 -24.33
C GLY A 226 -5.98 8.09 -24.16
N THR A 227 -6.19 6.97 -23.49
CA THR A 227 -5.17 5.94 -23.24
C THR A 227 -5.81 4.61 -22.92
N GLU A 228 -5.11 3.52 -23.18
CA GLU A 228 -5.48 2.21 -22.64
C GLU A 228 -5.17 2.18 -21.13
N LEU A 229 -6.12 1.70 -20.33
CA LEU A 229 -5.88 1.37 -18.92
C LEU A 229 -5.44 -0.09 -18.79
N GLU A 230 -4.57 -0.37 -17.82
CA GLU A 230 -4.05 -1.73 -17.58
C GLU A 230 -5.08 -2.64 -16.89
N ASP A 231 -5.94 -2.08 -16.03
CA ASP A 231 -7.10 -2.79 -15.51
C ASP A 231 -8.31 -2.62 -16.45
N GLU A 232 -8.57 -3.64 -17.27
CA GLU A 232 -9.74 -3.67 -18.18
C GLU A 232 -11.09 -3.60 -17.43
N ASN A 233 -11.10 -3.85 -16.12
CA ASN A 233 -12.29 -3.74 -15.27
C ASN A 233 -12.32 -2.44 -14.47
N ASN A 234 -11.42 -1.50 -14.75
CA ASN A 234 -11.35 -0.22 -14.05
C ASN A 234 -12.70 0.50 -14.14
N SER A 235 -13.29 0.86 -13.00
CA SER A 235 -14.63 1.45 -12.96
C SER A 235 -14.73 2.80 -13.68
N ASN A 236 -13.61 3.47 -13.94
CA ASN A 236 -13.58 4.74 -14.66
C ASN A 236 -13.92 4.58 -16.14
N LEU A 237 -13.62 3.42 -16.74
CA LEU A 237 -13.98 3.08 -18.12
C LEU A 237 -15.49 3.18 -18.33
N LYS A 238 -16.29 2.67 -17.39
CA LYS A 238 -17.76 2.73 -17.44
C LYS A 238 -18.36 4.14 -17.39
N GLN A 239 -17.56 5.17 -17.10
CA GLN A 239 -18.01 6.55 -16.87
C GLN A 239 -17.34 7.56 -17.80
N ASP A 240 -16.45 7.11 -18.69
CA ASP A 240 -15.78 7.99 -19.62
C ASP A 240 -16.71 8.34 -20.80
N ARG A 241 -16.15 8.67 -21.97
CA ARG A 241 -16.92 9.22 -23.06
C ARG A 241 -17.26 8.20 -24.14
N ASP A 242 -16.51 7.12 -24.26
CA ASP A 242 -16.62 6.12 -25.33
C ASP A 242 -16.71 6.79 -26.72
N VAL A 243 -15.91 7.82 -27.00
CA VAL A 243 -16.15 8.62 -28.21
C VAL A 243 -15.87 7.81 -29.46
N GLU A 244 -16.85 7.81 -30.38
CA GLU A 244 -16.67 7.23 -31.70
C GLU A 244 -15.70 8.04 -32.54
N LYS A 245 -14.87 7.32 -33.31
CA LYS A 245 -13.94 7.89 -34.28
C LYS A 245 -14.60 8.95 -35.15
N CYS A 246 -13.96 10.11 -35.28
CA CYS A 246 -14.43 11.13 -36.20
C CYS A 246 -13.91 10.93 -37.65
N ASP A 247 -12.86 10.13 -37.85
CA ASP A 247 -12.41 9.63 -39.16
C ASP A 247 -11.55 8.35 -39.04
N SER A 248 -10.90 7.93 -40.13
CA SER A 248 -10.11 6.69 -40.18
C SER A 248 -8.75 6.77 -39.48
N ALA A 249 -8.20 7.98 -39.29
CA ALA A 249 -6.93 8.20 -38.60
C ALA A 249 -7.10 8.30 -37.07
N ASP A 250 -8.32 8.58 -36.63
CA ASP A 250 -8.70 8.65 -35.22
C ASP A 250 -8.76 7.28 -34.52
N PHE A 251 -8.67 7.30 -33.19
CA PHE A 251 -8.79 6.13 -32.33
C PHE A 251 -10.21 5.97 -31.79
N SER A 252 -10.57 4.73 -31.44
CA SER A 252 -11.87 4.43 -30.83
C SER A 252 -11.75 4.67 -29.34
N GLY A 253 -12.67 5.44 -28.76
CA GLY A 253 -12.76 5.65 -27.32
C GLY A 253 -13.34 4.47 -26.54
N LYS A 254 -13.79 3.40 -27.22
CA LYS A 254 -14.33 2.20 -26.56
C LYS A 254 -13.32 1.53 -25.64
N ASP A 255 -13.82 0.97 -24.54
CA ASP A 255 -13.10 0.06 -23.64
C ASP A 255 -12.17 -0.91 -24.40
N PRO A 256 -10.90 -1.07 -23.96
CA PRO A 256 -10.32 -0.60 -22.70
C PRO A 256 -9.69 0.82 -22.75
N ILE A 257 -10.08 1.66 -23.69
CA ILE A 257 -9.57 3.03 -23.80
C ILE A 257 -10.33 3.95 -22.86
N TYR A 258 -9.63 4.55 -21.89
CA TYR A 258 -10.16 5.69 -21.16
C TYR A 258 -9.98 6.97 -21.97
N ASP A 259 -11.09 7.61 -22.35
CA ASP A 259 -11.06 8.77 -23.24
C ASP A 259 -11.83 10.00 -22.73
N LEU A 260 -11.44 11.16 -23.26
CA LEU A 260 -11.94 12.49 -22.94
C LEU A 260 -12.16 13.30 -24.21
N LYS A 261 -12.97 14.36 -24.05
CA LYS A 261 -13.27 15.40 -25.04
C LYS A 261 -13.17 16.78 -24.42
#